data_AF-A0A380CL49-F1
#
_entry.id   AF-A0A380CL49-F1
#
_cell.length_a   1.000
_cell.length_b   1.000
_cell.length_c   1.000
_cell.angle_alpha   90.00
_cell.angle_beta   90.00
_cell.angle_gamma   90.00
#
_symmetry.space_group_name_H-M   'P 1'
#
loop_
_entity.id
_entity.type
_entity.pdbx_description
1 polymer ?
#
loop_
_entity_poly.entity_id
_entity_poly.type
_entity_poly.pdbx_seq_one_letter_code
_entity_poly.pdbx_strand_id
1 'polypeptide(L)' 'MQIRHLPDDTRVYLHKDDQIHHYFVGIPDYNWSLELTTHVDTCEMKEEIIMHLFTIFDEQKCTQIATRVIEWIDEY' A
#
# COMPACT_ATOMS: atom_id res chain seq x y z
N MET A 1 3.42 7.81 -11.20
CA MET A 1 2.27 6.98 -10.80
C MET A 1 2.32 5.66 -11.55
N GLN A 2 2.36 4.54 -10.84
CA GLN A 2 2.25 3.18 -11.35
C GLN A 2 0.88 2.61 -10.99
N ILE A 3 0.33 1.77 -11.86
CA ILE A 3 -0.90 1.00 -11.59
C ILE A 3 -0.49 -0.47 -11.53
N ARG A 4 -0.75 -1.10 -10.39
CA ARG A 4 -0.51 -2.52 -10.12
C ARG A 4 -1.85 -3.23 -9.92
N HIS A 5 -1.84 -4.55 -10.01
CA HIS A 5 -3.05 -5.35 -9.88
C HIS A 5 -2.82 -6.43 -8.82
N LEU A 6 -3.79 -6.60 -7.93
CA LEU A 6 -3.87 -7.76 -7.03
C LEU A 6 -4.28 -9.01 -7.84
N PRO A 7 -4.19 -10.22 -7.27
CA PRO A 7 -4.53 -11.46 -7.99
C PRO A 7 -5.99 -11.53 -8.49
N ASP A 8 -6.89 -10.76 -7.89
CA ASP A 8 -8.30 -10.65 -8.26
C ASP A 8 -8.57 -9.49 -9.25
N ASP A 9 -7.52 -8.95 -9.88
CA ASP A 9 -7.54 -7.80 -10.80
C ASP A 9 -7.94 -6.46 -10.15
N THR A 10 -8.04 -6.41 -8.81
CA THR A 10 -8.23 -5.15 -8.09
C THR A 10 -7.06 -4.20 -8.37
N ARG A 11 -7.36 -2.96 -8.72
CA ARG A 11 -6.35 -1.96 -9.07
C ARG A 11 -5.76 -1.30 -7.83
N VAL A 12 -4.43 -1.21 -7.79
CA VAL A 12 -3.67 -0.48 -6.77
C VAL A 12 -2.87 0.62 -7.45
N TYR A 13 -3.09 1.86 -7.03
CA TYR A 13 -2.34 3.02 -7.46
C TYR A 13 -1.19 3.24 -6.49
N LEU A 14 0.03 3.31 -7.02
CA LEU A 14 1.24 3.59 -6.24
C LEU A 14 1.96 4.79 -6.85
N HIS A 15 2.27 5.78 -6.03
CA HIS A 15 3.03 6.94 -6.45
C HIS A 15 3.99 7.38 -5.36
N LYS A 16 5.28 7.43 -5.68
CA LYS A 16 6.28 8.10 -4.85
C LYS A 16 6.31 9.60 -5.14
N ASP A 17 6.25 10.42 -4.11
CA ASP A 17 6.53 11.85 -4.15
C ASP A 17 7.81 12.14 -3.36
N ASP A 18 8.89 12.43 -4.09
CA ASP A 18 10.20 12.71 -3.51
C ASP A 18 10.28 14.10 -2.84
N GLN A 19 9.36 15.03 -3.11
CA GLN A 19 9.38 16.37 -2.51
C GLN A 19 8.93 16.36 -1.05
N ILE A 20 7.95 15.53 -0.74
CA ILE A 20 7.40 15.39 0.61
C ILE A 20 7.88 14.10 1.29
N HIS A 21 8.68 13.26 0.63
CA HIS A 21 9.17 11.99 1.16
C HIS A 21 8.05 11.00 1.54
N HIS A 22 7.07 10.81 0.64
CA HIS A 22 5.95 9.88 0.85
C HIS A 22 5.68 8.96 -0.35
N TYR A 23 5.12 7.79 -0.08
CA TYR A 23 4.37 6.98 -1.03
C TYR A 23 2.87 7.19 -0.83
N PHE A 24 2.15 7.38 -1.92
CA PHE A 24 0.70 7.37 -1.99
C PHE A 24 0.25 6.01 -2.50
N VAL A 25 -0.56 5.32 -1.70
CA VAL A 25 -1.17 4.04 -2.04
C VAL A 25 -2.68 4.24 -2.12
N GLY A 26 -3.30 3.90 -3.24
CA GLY A 26 -4.74 3.98 -3.43
C GLY A 26 -5.31 2.67 -3.93
N ILE A 27 -6.46 2.23 -3.40
CA ILE A 27 -7.22 1.08 -3.88
C ILE A 27 -8.65 1.54 -4.15
N PRO A 28 -8.94 2.08 -5.36
CA PRO A 28 -10.21 2.74 -5.66
C PRO A 28 -11.42 1.83 -5.53
N ASP A 29 -11.27 0.55 -5.89
CA ASP A 29 -12.36 -0.43 -5.84
C ASP A 29 -12.84 -0.68 -4.40
N TYR A 30 -12.02 -0.30 -3.41
CA TYR A 30 -12.32 -0.37 -1.98
C TYR A 30 -12.56 1.00 -1.33
N ASN A 31 -12.55 2.08 -2.10
CA ASN A 31 -12.61 3.46 -1.59
C ASN A 31 -11.60 3.71 -0.46
N TRP A 32 -10.37 3.22 -0.64
CA TRP A 32 -9.32 3.25 0.36
C TRP A 32 -8.05 3.89 -0.20
N SER A 33 -7.35 4.66 0.63
CA SER A 33 -6.04 5.22 0.31
C SER A 33 -5.25 5.48 1.59
N LEU A 34 -3.93 5.49 1.47
CA LEU A 34 -2.99 5.76 2.55
C LEU A 34 -1.76 6.50 2.03
N GLU A 35 -1.22 7.38 2.87
CA GLU A 35 0.06 8.05 2.68
C GLU A 35 1.08 7.40 3.61
N LEU A 36 2.24 7.00 3.08
CA LEU A 36 3.29 6.32 3.83
C LEU A 36 4.57 7.14 3.76
N THR A 37 5.13 7.51 4.92
CA THR A 37 6.40 8.23 4.97
C THR A 37 7.58 7.36 4.55
N THR A 38 8.53 7.89 3.78
CA THR A 38 9.76 7.17 3.41
C THR A 38 10.86 7.24 4.47
N HIS A 39 10.55 7.77 5.66
CA HIS A 39 11.51 7.88 6.77
C HIS A 39 11.57 6.64 7.67
N VAL A 40 10.70 5.67 7.44
CA VAL A 40 10.65 4.38 8.15
C VAL A 40 11.07 3.24 7.22
N ASP A 41 11.38 2.07 7.78
CA ASP A 41 11.68 0.89 6.98
C ASP A 41 10.41 0.21 6.45
N THR A 42 10.60 -0.75 5.54
CA THR A 42 9.47 -1.45 4.91
C THR A 42 8.69 -2.37 5.84
N CYS A 43 9.28 -2.80 6.97
CA CYS A 43 8.55 -3.54 8.00
C CYS A 43 7.56 -2.61 8.71
N GLU A 44 8.00 -1.42 9.11
CA GLU A 44 7.14 -0.41 9.73
C GLU A 44 6.04 0.06 8.76
N MET A 45 6.36 0.32 7.49
CA MET A 45 5.35 0.62 6.47
C MET A 45 4.33 -0.50 6.32
N LYS A 46 4.77 -1.76 6.36
CA LYS A 46 3.89 -2.92 6.24
C LYS A 46 2.88 -2.96 7.37
N GLU A 47 3.34 -2.77 8.60
CA GLU A 47 2.48 -2.73 9.79
C GLU A 47 1.47 -1.58 9.69
N GLU A 48 1.90 -0.40 9.24
CA GLU A 48 1.01 0.74 9.01
C GLU A 48 -0.10 0.43 8.00
N ILE A 49 0.24 -0.15 6.85
CA ILE A 49 -0.74 -0.56 5.84
C ILE A 49 -1.75 -1.55 6.44
N ILE A 50 -1.25 -2.56 7.17
CA ILE A 50 -2.09 -3.58 7.81
C ILE A 50 -3.07 -2.93 8.80
N MET A 51 -2.58 -2.05 9.69
CA MET A 51 -3.42 -1.36 10.68
C MET A 51 -4.56 -0.57 10.03
N HIS A 52 -4.29 0.12 8.92
CA HIS A 52 -5.32 0.90 8.23
C HIS A 52 -6.30 0.03 7.44
N LEU A 53 -5.83 -1.05 6.82
CA LEU A 53 -6.69 -1.99 6.07
C LEU A 53 -7.61 -2.81 7.00
N PHE A 54 -7.19 -3.06 8.24
CA PHE A 54 -7.98 -3.81 9.23
C PHE A 54 -9.34 -3.18 9.54
N THR A 55 -9.54 -1.91 9.21
CA THR A 55 -10.83 -1.24 9.33
C THR A 55 -11.89 -1.81 8.37
N ILE A 56 -11.48 -2.48 7.29
CA ILE A 56 -12.36 -2.92 6.19
C ILE A 56 -12.13 -4.37 5.72
N PHE A 57 -11.01 -5.00 6.06
CA PHE A 57 -10.69 -6.38 5.66
C PHE A 57 -10.31 -7.26 6.84
N ASP A 58 -10.39 -8.57 6.63
CA ASP A 58 -9.81 -9.55 7.56
C ASP A 58 -8.27 -9.53 7.54
N GLU A 59 -7.67 -10.14 8.56
CA GLU A 59 -6.22 -10.21 8.75
C GLU A 59 -5.49 -10.81 7.54
N GLN A 60 -6.06 -11.85 6.95
CA GLN A 60 -5.44 -12.56 5.83
C GLN A 60 -5.33 -11.64 4.61
N LYS A 61 -6.43 -10.95 4.26
CA LYS A 61 -6.47 -10.03 3.14
C LYS A 61 -5.63 -8.78 3.41
N CYS A 62 -5.64 -8.22 4.63
CA CYS A 62 -4.75 -7.13 5.01
C CYS A 62 -3.28 -7.49 4.79
N THR A 63 -2.86 -8.65 5.30
CA THR A 63 -1.48 -9.13 5.19
C THR A 63 -1.06 -9.36 3.74
N GLN A 64 -1.96 -9.92 2.91
CA GLN A 64 -1.72 -10.12 1.49
C GLN A 64 -1.53 -8.80 0.74
N ILE A 65 -2.44 -7.85 0.92
CA ILE A 65 -2.37 -6.53 0.26
C ILE A 65 -1.11 -5.80 0.70
N ALA A 66 -0.85 -5.72 2.01
CA ALA A 66 0.34 -5.03 2.53
C ALA A 66 1.64 -5.64 2.01
N THR A 67 1.74 -6.97 1.98
CA THR A 67 2.92 -7.66 1.43
C THR A 67 3.14 -7.29 -0.04
N ARG A 68 2.08 -7.29 -0.88
CA ARG A 68 2.19 -6.89 -2.29
C ARG A 68 2.59 -5.44 -2.48
N VAL A 69 2.02 -4.53 -1.68
CA VAL A 69 2.35 -3.12 -1.76
C VAL A 69 3.82 -2.88 -1.42
N ILE A 70 4.35 -3.54 -0.39
CA ILE A 70 5.76 -3.45 -0.01
C ILE A 70 6.68 -4.01 -1.10
N GLU A 71 6.35 -5.18 -1.67
CA GLU A 71 7.09 -5.73 -2.82
C GLU A 71 7.19 -4.69 -3.96
N TRP A 72 6.10 -3.99 -4.27
CA TRP A 72 6.11 -2.96 -5.33
C TRP A 72 6.84 -1.67 -4.93
N ILE A 73 6.88 -1.34 -3.64
CA ILE A 73 7.68 -0.22 -3.13
C ILE A 73 9.18 -0.53 -3.24
N ASP A 74 9.59 -1.77 -2.97
CA ASP A 74 10.99 -2.21 -3.12
C ASP A 74 11.45 -2.25 -4.59
N GLU A 75 10.50 -2.37 -5.54
CA GLU A 75 10.76 -2.31 -6.98
C GLU A 75 10.90 -0.87 -7.54
N TYR A 76 10.60 0.15 -6.75
CA TYR A 76 10.43 1.54 -7.20
C TYR A 76 11.76 2.30 -7.28
#